data_AF-A0A523KEZ9-F1
#
_entry.id   AF-A0A523KEZ9-F1
#
_cell.length_a   1.000
_cell.length_b   1.000
_cell.length_c   1.000
_cell.angle_alpha   90.00
_cell.angle_beta   90.00
_cell.angle_gamma   90.00
#
_symmetry.space_group_name_H-M   'P 1'
#
loop_
_entity.id
_entity.type
_entity.pdbx_description
1 polymer ?
#
loop_
_entity_poly.entity_id
_entity_poly.type
_entity_poly.pdbx_seq_one_letter_code
_entity_poly.pdbx_strand_id
1 'polypeptide(L)' 'MSRKGRALLLVMMDIGPEHEAAFNRWYEEEHVPERMSIPGFVSARRYRAIEGEPKYLALYELESLDVLESETYRY' A
#
# COMPACT_ATOMS: atom_id res chain seq x y z
N MET A 1 -21.06 -0.73 -9.55
CA MET A 1 -19.70 -0.94 -10.08
C MET A 1 -18.70 -0.45 -9.04
N SER A 2 -17.60 -1.18 -8.80
CA SER A 2 -16.55 -0.70 -7.88
C SER A 2 -15.91 0.56 -8.47
N ARG A 3 -15.69 1.59 -7.63
CA ARG A 3 -14.99 2.82 -8.02
C ARG A 3 -13.54 2.46 -8.37
N LYS A 4 -13.05 2.87 -9.54
CA LYS A 4 -11.64 2.71 -9.94
C LYS A 4 -10.86 4.01 -9.66
N GLY A 5 -9.61 3.88 -9.21
CA GLY A 5 -8.69 5.00 -9.14
C GLY A 5 -8.22 5.48 -10.52
N ARG A 6 -7.70 6.71 -10.59
CA ARG A 6 -7.08 7.31 -11.79
C ARG A 6 -5.56 7.44 -11.67
N ALA A 7 -5.02 7.19 -10.48
CA ALA A 7 -3.59 7.16 -10.20
C ALA A 7 -3.23 5.90 -9.38
N LEU A 8 -1.95 5.52 -9.41
CA LEU A 8 -1.42 4.37 -8.70
C LEU A 8 -0.19 4.78 -7.89
N LEU A 9 -0.19 4.41 -6.60
CA LEU A 9 1.01 4.37 -5.77
C LEU A 9 1.48 2.90 -5.67
N LEU A 10 2.73 2.67 -6.04
CA LEU A 10 3.36 1.36 -6.06
C LEU A 10 4.55 1.36 -5.09
N VAL A 11 4.59 0.37 -4.21
CA VAL A 11 5.72 0.18 -3.28
C VAL A 11 6.19 -1.27 -3.39
N MET A 12 7.48 -1.46 -3.66
CA MET A 12 8.14 -2.77 -3.68
C MET A 12 9.22 -2.80 -2.62
N MET A 13 9.35 -3.92 -1.90
CA MET A 13 10.31 -4.03 -0.81
C MET A 13 10.67 -5.49 -0.47
N ASP A 14 11.88 -5.65 0.06
CA ASP A 14 12.35 -6.85 0.76
C ASP A 14 12.53 -6.55 2.24
N ILE A 15 12.30 -7.57 3.07
CA ILE A 15 12.33 -7.48 4.53
C ILE A 15 13.19 -8.63 5.02
N GLY A 16 14.09 -8.34 5.97
CA GLY A 16 14.89 -9.35 6.63
C GLY A 16 14.00 -10.47 7.21
N PRO A 17 14.36 -11.76 7.05
CA PRO A 17 13.52 -12.87 7.49
C PRO A 17 13.06 -12.78 8.95
N GLU A 18 13.89 -12.23 9.82
CA GLU A 18 13.62 -11.99 11.24
C GLU A 18 12.50 -10.97 11.51
N HIS A 19 12.23 -10.08 10.54
CA HIS A 19 11.22 -9.04 10.65
C HIS A 19 9.95 -9.33 9.84
N GLU A 20 9.99 -10.30 8.92
CA GLU A 20 8.92 -10.55 7.94
C GLU A 20 7.55 -10.81 8.59
N ALA A 21 7.49 -11.62 9.65
CA ALA A 21 6.22 -11.93 10.31
C ALA A 21 5.62 -10.69 11.00
N ALA A 22 6.46 -9.88 11.65
CA ALA A 22 6.02 -8.64 12.29
C ALA A 22 5.59 -7.60 11.25
N PHE A 23 6.35 -7.48 10.17
CA PHE A 23 6.03 -6.60 9.06
C PHE A 23 4.68 -6.94 8.43
N ASN A 24 4.38 -8.22 8.16
CA ASN A 24 3.11 -8.60 7.55
C ASN A 24 1.91 -8.31 8.46
N ARG A 25 2.02 -8.56 9.77
CA ARG A 25 0.97 -8.21 10.74
C ARG A 25 0.73 -6.70 10.76
N TRP A 26 1.78 -5.91 10.93
CA TRP A 26 1.69 -4.44 10.88
C TRP A 26 1.03 -3.97 9.58
N TYR A 27 1.39 -4.55 8.43
CA TYR A 27 0.86 -4.11 7.15
C TYR A 27 -0.66 -4.37 7.03
N GLU A 28 -1.13 -5.50 7.56
CA GLU A 28 -2.54 -5.92 7.50
C GLU A 28 -3.40 -5.24 8.55
N GLU A 29 -2.89 -5.11 9.78
CA GLU A 29 -3.65 -4.65 10.94
C GLU A 29 -3.57 -3.14 11.12
N GLU A 30 -2.51 -2.48 10.63
CA GLU A 30 -2.25 -1.06 10.87
C GLU A 30 -2.08 -0.28 9.56
N HIS A 31 -1.10 -0.66 8.74
CA HIS A 31 -0.69 0.18 7.60
C HIS A 31 -1.76 0.32 6.53
N VAL A 32 -2.34 -0.80 6.06
CA VAL A 32 -3.41 -0.74 5.05
C VAL A 32 -4.64 -0.01 5.58
N PRO A 33 -5.15 -0.29 6.80
CA PRO A 33 -6.21 0.49 7.40
C PRO A 33 -5.92 1.99 7.47
N GLU A 34 -4.73 2.41 7.91
CA GLU A 34 -4.33 3.83 7.93
C GLU A 34 -4.37 4.43 6.53
N ARG A 35 -3.74 3.79 5.52
CA ARG A 35 -3.75 4.29 4.14
C ARG A 35 -5.17 4.40 3.58
N MET A 36 -6.00 3.41 3.85
CA MET A 36 -7.39 3.38 3.38
C MET A 36 -8.30 4.38 4.12
N SER A 37 -7.84 4.95 5.24
CA SER A 37 -8.55 6.04 5.93
C SER A 37 -8.31 7.42 5.31
N ILE A 38 -7.28 7.57 4.48
CA ILE A 38 -6.93 8.83 3.83
C ILE A 38 -7.93 9.12 2.69
N PRO A 39 -8.61 10.28 2.68
CA PRO A 39 -9.47 10.67 1.57
C PRO A 39 -8.70 10.66 0.24
N GLY A 40 -9.25 9.95 -0.75
CA GLY A 40 -8.63 9.79 -2.06
C GLY A 40 -7.97 8.44 -2.30
N PHE A 41 -7.71 7.63 -1.26
CA PHE A 41 -7.40 6.20 -1.44
C PHE A 41 -8.68 5.43 -1.83
N VAL A 42 -8.57 4.61 -2.86
CA VAL A 42 -9.71 3.89 -3.47
C VAL A 42 -9.66 2.41 -3.16
N SER A 43 -8.49 1.80 -3.30
CA SER A 43 -8.27 0.39 -2.97
C SER A 43 -6.81 0.13 -2.63
N ALA A 44 -6.57 -0.94 -1.88
CA ALA A 44 -5.24 -1.45 -1.57
C ALA A 44 -5.17 -2.94 -1.93
N ARG A 45 -4.07 -3.37 -2.53
CA ARG A 45 -3.76 -4.79 -2.77
C ARG A 45 -2.31 -5.07 -2.43
N ARG A 46 -2.08 -6.18 -1.75
CA ARG A 46 -0.74 -6.70 -1.47
C ARG A 46 -0.52 -7.98 -2.24
N TYR A 47 0.69 -8.12 -2.75
CA TYR A 47 1.18 -9.29 -3.44
C TYR A 47 2.46 -9.76 -2.78
N ARG A 48 2.63 -11.08 -2.74
CA ARG A 48 3.88 -11.73 -2.39
C ARG A 48 4.35 -12.49 -3.61
N ALA A 49 5.61 -12.28 -3.99
CA ALA A 49 6.24 -13.02 -5.06
C ALA A 49 6.21 -14.53 -4.76
N ILE A 50 5.89 -15.33 -5.76
CA ILE A 50 6.10 -16.78 -5.71
C ILE A 50 7.58 -17.07 -5.98
N GLU A 51 8.19 -16.29 -6.89
CA GLU A 51 9.59 -16.34 -7.29
C GLU A 51 10.11 -14.92 -7.56
N GLY A 52 11.39 -14.66 -7.30
CA GLY A 52 12.06 -13.38 -7.57
C GLY A 52 12.00 -12.36 -6.42
N GLU A 53 12.64 -11.22 -6.65
CA GLU A 53 12.76 -10.08 -5.73
C GLU A 53 12.41 -8.76 -6.46
N PRO A 54 11.83 -7.76 -5.77
CA PRO A 54 11.48 -7.77 -4.34
C PRO A 54 10.29 -8.68 -4.00
N LYS A 55 10.33 -9.29 -2.81
CA LYS A 55 9.35 -10.29 -2.37
C LYS A 55 7.95 -9.73 -2.19
N TYR A 56 7.82 -8.44 -1.92
CA TYR A 56 6.52 -7.80 -1.68
C TYR A 56 6.26 -6.64 -2.64
N LEU A 57 4.99 -6.54 -3.04
CA LEU A 57 4.42 -5.43 -3.78
C LEU A 57 3.13 -4.99 -3.09
N ALA A 58 3.01 -3.69 -2.83
CA ALA A 58 1.76 -3.04 -2.46
C ALA A 58 1.33 -2.09 -3.57
N LEU A 59 0.06 -2.18 -3.95
CA LEU A 59 -0.59 -1.31 -4.93
C LEU A 59 -1.74 -0.58 -4.26
N TYR A 60 -1.73 0.74 -4.37
CA TYR A 60 -2.83 1.60 -3.95
C TYR A 60 -3.39 2.35 -5.15
N GLU A 61 -4.69 2.23 -5.36
CA GLU A 61 -5.43 3.06 -6.32
C GLU A 61 -5.85 4.36 -5.64
N LEU A 62 -5.62 5.48 -6.32
CA LEU A 62 -5.92 6.83 -5.82
C LEU A 62 -6.89 7.56 -6.77
N GLU A 63 -7.63 8.52 -6.26
CA GLU A 63 -8.50 9.39 -7.07
C GLU A 63 -7.69 10.28 -8.05
N SER A 64 -6.55 10.81 -7.61
CA SER A 64 -5.57 11.57 -8.40
C SER A 64 -4.18 11.52 -7.72
N LEU A 65 -3.14 12.04 -8.38
CA LEU A 65 -1.81 12.17 -7.79
C LEU A 65 -1.76 13.22 -6.67
N ASP A 66 -2.65 14.21 -6.67
CA ASP A 66 -2.69 15.28 -5.67
C ASP A 66 -2.91 14.77 -4.24
N VAL A 67 -3.49 13.57 -4.09
CA VAL A 67 -3.64 12.88 -2.80
C VAL A 67 -2.28 12.71 -2.10
N LEU A 68 -1.22 12.43 -2.88
CA LEU A 68 0.14 12.27 -2.36
C LEU A 68 0.77 13.61 -1.92
N GLU A 69 0.18 14.72 -2.36
CA GLU A 69 0.57 16.07 -1.98
C GLU A 69 -0.34 16.66 -0.88
N SER A 70 -1.27 15.86 -0.33
CA SER A 70 -2.13 16.29 0.76
C SER A 70 -1.40 16.29 2.11
N GLU A 71 -1.82 17.15 3.04
CA GLU A 71 -1.28 17.14 4.40
C GLU A 71 -1.51 15.79 5.07
N THR A 72 -2.72 15.22 4.96
CA THR A 72 -3.08 13.93 5.56
C THR A 72 -2.23 12.75 5.07
N TYR A 73 -1.63 12.83 3.87
CA TYR A 73 -0.72 11.79 3.39
C TYR A 73 0.74 12.01 3.82
N ARG A 74 1.16 13.27 4.01
CA ARG A 74 2.54 13.63 4.36
C ARG A 74 2.84 13.60 5.86
N TYR A 75 1.80 13.64 6.70
CA TYR A 75 1.88 13.50 8.17
C TYR A 75 1.58 12.07 8.59
#